data_AF-A0A6A3CWA6-F1
#
_entry.id   AF-A0A6A3CWA6-F1
#
_cell.length_a   1.000
_cell.length_b   1.000
_cell.length_c   1.000
_cell.angle_alpha   90.00
_cell.angle_beta   90.00
_cell.angle_gamma   90.00
#
_symmetry.space_group_name_H-M   'P 1'
#
loop_
_entity.id
_entity.type
_entity.pdbx_description
1 polymer ?
#
loop_
_entity_poly.entity_id
_entity_poly.type
_entity_poly.pdbx_seq_one_letter_code
_entity_poly.pdbx_strand_id
1 'polypeptide(L)'
;MARGIAPYKVEAFVWRVLYCRVQIRSELVKRGVVVSSDNCCPLCMECQELLTHLFFSCIVAWKVWGAFLDLWDVSSALPSDPKLFLLVWRELLPMMFTVKFRLVSWLIAKFSDVPFRKEDLFADLSRPTNALLGKKSKLLLHSWSLPSAGTLKFNVGGAMRSDGSAGGIGGALRDSLGELLLSYSISIGSGSPLQAEALAIEYALKPFMAYT
;
A
#
# COMPACT_ATOMS: atom_id res chain seq x y z
N MET A 1 -3.17 -22.78 -2.07
CA MET A 1 -1.82 -22.27 -2.43
C MET A 1 -1.80 -20.77 -2.13
N ALA A 2 -1.07 -20.36 -1.10
CA ALA A 2 -0.94 -18.94 -0.76
C ALA A 2 -0.23 -18.20 -1.91
N ARG A 3 -0.89 -17.19 -2.48
CA ARG A 3 -0.26 -16.26 -3.43
C ARG A 3 0.64 -15.33 -2.62
N GLY A 4 1.89 -15.20 -3.05
CA GLY A 4 2.89 -14.33 -2.43
C GLY A 4 2.43 -12.87 -2.29
N ILE A 5 3.03 -12.15 -1.34
CA ILE A 5 2.73 -10.76 -1.01
C ILE A 5 3.18 -9.81 -2.14
N ALA A 6 4.12 -10.27 -2.99
CA ALA A 6 4.63 -9.53 -4.13
C ALA A 6 4.81 -10.44 -5.36
N PRO A 7 5.02 -9.88 -6.57
CA PRO A 7 5.39 -10.69 -7.73
C PRO A 7 6.62 -11.55 -7.42
N TYR A 8 6.62 -12.80 -7.87
CA TYR A 8 7.68 -13.79 -7.59
C TYR A 8 9.11 -13.26 -7.80
N LYS A 9 9.32 -12.42 -8.83
CA LYS A 9 10.64 -11.81 -9.11
C LYS A 9 11.12 -10.90 -7.98
N VAL A 10 10.20 -10.16 -7.35
CA VAL A 10 10.49 -9.28 -6.21
C VAL A 10 10.79 -10.10 -4.97
N GLU A 11 9.98 -11.12 -4.69
CA GLU A 11 10.19 -12.02 -3.56
C GLU A 11 11.53 -12.76 -3.65
N ALA A 12 11.85 -13.29 -4.83
CA ALA A 12 13.12 -13.94 -5.11
C ALA A 12 14.31 -12.97 -4.98
N PHE A 13 14.13 -11.71 -5.38
CA PHE A 13 15.16 -10.68 -5.21
C PHE A 13 15.39 -10.33 -3.74
N VAL A 14 14.33 -10.08 -2.96
CA VAL A 14 14.42 -9.80 -1.52
C VAL A 14 15.06 -10.98 -0.79
N TRP A 15 14.69 -12.21 -1.14
CA TRP A 15 15.35 -13.41 -0.63
C TRP A 15 16.85 -13.40 -0.92
N ARG A 16 17.26 -13.05 -2.15
CA ARG A 16 18.70 -12.94 -2.47
C ARG A 16 19.39 -11.87 -1.63
N VAL A 17 18.76 -10.73 -1.37
CA VAL A 17 19.31 -9.67 -0.51
C VAL A 17 19.50 -10.20 0.92
N LEU A 18 18.48 -10.84 1.49
CA LEU A 18 18.50 -11.39 2.86
C LEU A 18 19.61 -12.42 3.11
N TYR A 19 19.92 -13.23 2.11
CA TYR A 19 20.95 -14.27 2.20
C TYR A 19 22.30 -13.84 1.61
N CYS A 20 22.51 -12.53 1.36
CA CYS A 20 23.71 -11.99 0.72
C CYS A 20 24.04 -12.67 -0.62
N ARG A 21 23.03 -13.14 -1.35
CA ARG A 21 23.13 -13.85 -2.64
C ARG A 21 23.05 -12.93 -3.86
N VAL A 22 23.00 -11.62 -3.67
CA VAL A 22 23.05 -10.63 -4.77
C VAL A 22 24.47 -10.51 -5.31
N GLN A 23 24.58 -10.19 -6.61
CA GLN A 23 25.85 -9.98 -7.31
C GLN A 23 26.42 -8.58 -7.04
N ILE A 24 26.69 -8.27 -5.78
CA ILE A 24 27.41 -7.05 -5.38
C ILE A 24 28.90 -7.35 -5.27
N ARG A 25 29.77 -6.36 -5.55
CA ARG A 25 31.22 -6.61 -5.63
C ARG A 25 31.80 -7.25 -4.36
N SER A 26 31.43 -6.75 -3.18
CA SER A 26 31.90 -7.32 -1.91
C SER A 26 31.55 -8.80 -1.73
N GLU A 27 30.38 -9.23 -2.20
CA GLU A 27 29.96 -10.64 -2.12
C GLU A 27 30.55 -11.50 -3.25
N LEU A 28 30.86 -10.90 -4.40
CA LEU A 28 31.59 -11.57 -5.49
C LEU A 28 33.05 -11.86 -5.07
N VAL A 29 33.72 -10.89 -4.45
CA VAL A 29 35.08 -11.06 -3.90
C VAL A 29 35.11 -12.16 -2.84
N LYS A 30 34.12 -12.20 -1.93
CA LYS A 30 33.98 -13.30 -0.93
C LYS A 30 33.85 -14.68 -1.56
N ARG A 31 33.42 -14.77 -2.82
CA ARG A 31 33.26 -16.03 -3.58
C ARG A 31 34.44 -16.33 -4.50
N GLY A 32 35.52 -15.57 -4.40
CA GLY A 32 36.72 -15.76 -5.22
C GLY A 32 36.59 -15.29 -6.66
N VAL A 33 35.56 -14.49 -6.99
CA VAL A 33 35.45 -13.85 -8.31
C VAL A 33 36.43 -12.68 -8.36
N VAL A 34 37.29 -12.67 -9.37
CA VAL A 34 38.22 -11.55 -9.60
C VAL A 34 37.43 -10.36 -10.14
N VAL A 35 37.35 -9.32 -9.34
CA VAL A 35 36.72 -8.03 -9.68
C VAL A 35 37.79 -6.95 -9.57
N SER A 36 37.66 -5.88 -10.36
CA SER A 36 38.53 -4.69 -10.30
C SER A 36 38.79 -4.25 -8.85
N SER A 37 40.01 -3.75 -8.56
CA SER A 37 40.41 -3.32 -7.22
C SER A 37 39.54 -2.21 -6.61
N ASP A 38 38.78 -1.51 -7.45
CA ASP A 38 37.78 -0.56 -7.04
C ASP A 38 36.53 -1.28 -6.49
N ASN A 39 36.41 -1.24 -5.16
CA ASN A 39 35.26 -1.75 -4.41
C ASN A 39 34.33 -0.62 -3.95
N CYS A 40 34.37 0.56 -4.58
CA CYS A 40 33.45 1.63 -4.28
C CYS A 40 32.02 1.29 -4.74
N CYS A 41 31.05 1.79 -3.98
CA CYS A 41 29.64 1.71 -4.26
C CYS A 41 29.35 2.34 -5.62
N PRO A 42 28.67 1.64 -6.55
CA PRO A 42 28.40 2.16 -7.88
C PRO A 42 27.44 3.37 -7.90
N LEU A 43 26.78 3.67 -6.78
CA LEU A 43 25.82 4.76 -6.67
C LEU A 43 26.46 6.06 -6.15
N CYS A 44 27.18 6.00 -5.02
CA CYS A 44 27.83 7.19 -4.46
C CYS A 44 29.29 7.35 -4.87
N MET A 45 29.95 6.28 -5.34
CA MET A 45 31.37 6.25 -5.70
C MET A 45 32.35 6.63 -4.56
N GLU A 46 31.87 6.85 -3.34
CA GLU A 46 32.65 7.35 -2.21
C GLU A 46 32.87 6.31 -1.10
N CYS A 47 31.91 5.41 -0.90
CA CYS A 47 31.97 4.40 0.17
C CYS A 47 32.18 3.01 -0.43
N GLN A 48 32.67 2.06 0.38
CA GLN A 48 32.76 0.66 -0.04
C GLN A 48 31.38 0.07 -0.38
N GLU A 49 31.29 -0.70 -1.47
CA GLU A 49 30.09 -1.40 -1.91
C GLU A 49 29.77 -2.57 -0.97
N LEU A 50 29.03 -2.27 0.09
CA LEU A 50 28.43 -3.27 0.98
C LEU A 50 26.94 -3.39 0.70
N LEU A 51 26.34 -4.53 1.01
CA LEU A 51 24.89 -4.74 0.88
C LEU A 51 24.11 -3.70 1.69
N THR A 52 24.55 -3.46 2.92
CA THR A 52 23.96 -2.48 3.85
C THR A 52 24.02 -1.06 3.27
N HIS A 53 25.17 -0.71 2.72
CA HIS A 53 25.37 0.58 2.08
C HIS A 53 24.52 0.71 0.81
N LEU A 54 24.67 -0.19 -0.14
CA LEU A 54 24.02 -0.10 -1.45
C LEU A 54 22.49 0.07 -1.36
N PHE A 55 21.83 -0.64 -0.43
CA PHE A 55 20.37 -0.67 -0.35
C PHE A 55 19.78 0.26 0.73
N PHE A 56 20.53 0.63 1.76
CA PHE A 56 19.96 1.32 2.93
C PHE A 56 20.69 2.61 3.27
N SER A 57 22.01 2.57 3.50
CA SER A 57 22.76 3.75 4.00
C SER A 57 23.47 4.60 2.94
N CYS A 58 23.48 4.18 1.68
CA CYS A 58 24.00 5.00 0.58
C CYS A 58 23.15 6.26 0.45
N ILE A 59 23.78 7.43 0.29
CA ILE A 59 23.08 8.71 0.16
C ILE A 59 22.07 8.72 -1.00
N VAL A 60 22.37 8.01 -2.10
CA VAL A 60 21.46 7.87 -3.24
C VAL A 60 20.26 7.02 -2.86
N ALA A 61 20.48 5.85 -2.24
CA ALA A 61 19.41 4.99 -1.75
C ALA A 61 18.57 5.69 -0.67
N TRP A 62 19.21 6.45 0.22
CA TRP A 62 18.56 7.23 1.26
C TRP A 62 17.62 8.29 0.69
N LYS A 63 18.03 8.99 -0.38
CA LYS A 63 17.15 9.95 -1.07
C LYS A 63 15.90 9.28 -1.63
N VAL A 64 16.04 8.07 -2.18
CA VAL A 64 14.90 7.29 -2.66
C VAL A 64 13.98 6.90 -1.51
N TRP A 65 14.53 6.37 -0.42
CA TRP A 65 13.76 6.02 0.77
C TRP A 65 13.08 7.24 1.41
N GLY A 66 13.80 8.35 1.54
CA GLY A 66 13.29 9.62 2.04
C GLY A 66 12.12 10.12 1.20
N ALA A 67 12.23 10.09 -0.13
CA ALA A 67 11.11 10.46 -1.01
C ALA A 67 9.88 9.56 -0.80
N PHE A 68 10.06 8.26 -0.55
CA PHE A 68 8.96 7.36 -0.22
C PHE A 68 8.38 7.63 1.17
N LEU A 69 9.22 7.88 2.17
CA LEU A 69 8.80 8.23 3.53
C LEU A 69 8.02 9.54 3.55
N ASP A 70 8.50 10.56 2.84
CA ASP A 70 7.84 11.86 2.67
C ASP A 70 6.50 11.71 1.95
N LEU A 71 6.47 10.92 0.86
CA LEU A 71 5.24 10.60 0.14
C LEU A 71 4.19 9.91 1.03
N TRP A 72 4.62 9.22 2.07
CA TRP A 72 3.75 8.47 2.98
C TRP A 72 3.53 9.18 4.31
N ASP A 73 4.09 10.39 4.49
CA ASP A 73 4.04 11.16 5.74
C ASP A 73 4.54 10.35 6.96
N VAL A 74 5.57 9.53 6.75
CA VAL A 74 6.17 8.68 7.79
C VAL A 74 7.51 9.24 8.20
N SER A 75 7.62 9.68 9.46
CA SER A 75 8.90 9.97 10.09
C SER A 75 9.53 8.68 10.61
N SER A 76 10.67 8.27 10.04
CA SER A 76 11.39 7.05 10.45
C SER A 76 12.90 7.28 10.50
N ALA A 77 13.53 6.75 11.56
CA ALA A 77 14.97 6.54 11.60
C ALA A 77 15.25 5.13 11.06
N LEU A 78 15.52 5.02 9.76
CA LEU A 78 15.75 3.72 9.14
C LEU A 78 17.04 3.09 9.69
N PRO A 79 16.99 1.83 10.17
CA PRO A 79 18.18 1.16 10.67
C PRO A 79 19.18 0.89 9.55
N SER A 80 20.47 0.94 9.87
CA SER A 80 21.56 0.59 8.95
C SER A 80 21.68 -0.92 8.70
N ASP A 81 21.03 -1.74 9.53
CA ASP A 81 21.02 -3.20 9.42
C ASP A 81 19.86 -3.67 8.50
N PRO A 82 20.15 -4.40 7.39
CA PRO A 82 19.14 -4.92 6.48
C PRO A 82 18.09 -5.81 7.13
N LYS A 83 18.48 -6.62 8.13
CA LYS A 83 17.54 -7.53 8.81
C LYS A 83 16.58 -6.75 9.69
N LEU A 84 17.10 -5.82 10.48
CA LEU A 84 16.30 -4.92 11.30
C LEU A 84 15.43 -3.99 10.44
N PHE A 85 15.95 -3.48 9.33
CA PHE A 85 15.20 -2.73 8.33
C PHE A 85 14.02 -3.54 7.81
N LEU A 86 14.25 -4.77 7.33
CA LEU A 86 13.19 -5.62 6.78
C LEU A 86 12.20 -6.12 7.83
N LEU A 87 12.61 -6.29 9.08
CA LEU A 87 11.72 -6.59 10.20
C LEU A 87 10.79 -5.42 10.52
N VAL A 88 11.32 -4.20 10.63
CA VAL A 88 10.53 -2.97 10.79
C VAL A 88 9.61 -2.76 9.59
N TRP A 89 10.11 -3.03 8.38
CA TRP A 89 9.36 -2.88 7.14
C TRP A 89 8.26 -3.94 6.96
N ARG A 90 8.46 -5.17 7.44
CA ARG A 90 7.46 -6.26 7.42
C ARG A 90 6.20 -5.90 8.19
N GLU A 91 6.32 -5.13 9.27
CA GLU A 91 5.15 -4.64 10.04
C GLU A 91 4.42 -3.51 9.30
N LEU A 92 5.12 -2.72 8.49
CA LEU A 92 4.56 -1.57 7.74
C LEU A 92 3.99 -1.96 6.36
N LEU A 93 4.56 -2.99 5.71
CA LEU A 93 4.23 -3.44 4.35
C LEU A 93 2.76 -3.86 4.11
N PRO A 94 2.09 -4.65 4.98
CA PRO A 94 0.77 -5.21 4.68
C PRO A 94 -0.33 -4.16 4.63
N MET A 95 -0.28 -3.14 5.49
CA MET A 95 -1.23 -2.03 5.46
C MET A 95 -1.03 -1.13 4.24
N MET A 96 0.21 -0.89 3.84
CA MET A 96 0.56 0.10 2.82
C MET A 96 0.40 -0.42 1.39
N PHE A 97 0.83 -1.66 1.11
CA PHE A 97 0.68 -2.25 -0.22
C PHE A 97 -0.77 -2.61 -0.52
N THR A 98 -1.51 -3.17 0.44
CA THR A 98 -2.88 -3.65 0.17
C THR A 98 -3.83 -2.50 -0.16
N VAL A 99 -3.73 -1.37 0.54
CA VAL A 99 -4.61 -0.22 0.31
C VAL A 99 -4.27 0.47 -1.01
N LYS A 100 -2.99 0.83 -1.25
CA LYS A 100 -2.57 1.46 -2.51
C LYS A 100 -2.79 0.55 -3.72
N PHE A 101 -2.45 -0.74 -3.61
CA PHE A 101 -2.64 -1.69 -4.69
C PHE A 101 -4.12 -1.88 -5.03
N ARG A 102 -5.00 -2.01 -4.03
CA ARG A 102 -6.45 -2.11 -4.25
C ARG A 102 -7.00 -0.82 -4.87
N LEU A 103 -6.54 0.35 -4.41
CA LEU A 103 -6.98 1.64 -4.93
C LEU A 103 -6.56 1.85 -6.39
N VAL A 104 -5.29 1.58 -6.72
CA VAL A 104 -4.75 1.69 -8.09
C VAL A 104 -5.40 0.67 -9.02
N SER A 105 -5.58 -0.58 -8.55
CA SER A 105 -6.25 -1.62 -9.34
C SER A 105 -7.72 -1.28 -9.62
N TRP A 106 -8.42 -0.73 -8.63
CA TRP A 106 -9.79 -0.24 -8.81
C TRP A 106 -9.86 0.94 -9.77
N LEU A 107 -8.94 1.92 -9.65
CA LEU A 107 -8.86 3.07 -10.56
C LEU A 107 -8.66 2.64 -12.01
N ILE A 108 -7.72 1.73 -12.26
CA ILE A 108 -7.45 1.19 -13.60
C ILE A 108 -8.66 0.40 -14.14
N ALA A 109 -9.32 -0.39 -13.29
CA ALA A 109 -10.49 -1.17 -13.69
C ALA A 109 -11.73 -0.29 -13.95
N LYS A 110 -11.90 0.80 -13.18
CA LYS A 110 -13.05 1.70 -13.28
C LYS A 110 -12.90 2.72 -14.42
N PHE A 111 -11.67 3.12 -14.71
CA PHE A 111 -11.33 4.09 -15.74
C PHE A 111 -10.35 3.43 -16.72
N SER A 112 -10.84 2.65 -17.68
CA SER A 112 -9.98 1.95 -18.63
C SER A 112 -9.18 2.90 -19.56
N ASP A 113 -9.63 4.15 -19.69
CA ASP A 113 -9.05 5.18 -20.58
C ASP A 113 -8.22 6.25 -19.86
N VAL A 114 -7.74 6.01 -18.63
CA VAL A 114 -6.84 6.99 -18.00
C VAL A 114 -5.51 7.07 -18.77
N PRO A 115 -5.01 8.28 -19.08
CA PRO A 115 -3.77 8.49 -19.82
C PRO A 115 -2.53 8.32 -18.91
N PHE A 116 -2.63 7.52 -17.86
CA PHE A 116 -1.60 7.34 -16.84
C PHE A 116 -1.05 5.92 -16.92
N ARG A 117 0.28 5.78 -16.87
CA ARG A 117 0.89 4.47 -16.77
C ARG A 117 0.65 3.92 -15.37
N LYS A 118 0.55 2.60 -15.23
CA LYS A 118 0.26 1.96 -13.93
C LYS A 118 1.34 2.32 -12.90
N GLU A 119 2.58 2.41 -13.36
CA GLU A 119 3.73 2.77 -12.55
C GLU A 119 3.62 4.19 -11.97
N ASP A 120 3.10 5.14 -12.76
CA ASP A 120 2.87 6.53 -12.34
C ASP A 120 1.76 6.62 -11.28
N LEU A 121 0.70 5.81 -11.41
CA LEU A 121 -0.39 5.69 -10.43
C LEU A 121 0.07 5.07 -9.10
N PHE A 122 0.99 4.12 -9.14
CA PHE A 122 1.60 3.55 -7.92
C PHE A 122 2.54 4.53 -7.24
N ALA A 123 3.26 5.34 -8.03
CA ALA A 123 4.21 6.34 -7.54
C ALA A 123 3.51 7.57 -6.96
N ASP A 124 2.46 8.09 -7.60
CA ASP A 124 1.79 9.31 -7.19
C ASP A 124 0.29 9.30 -7.53
N LEU A 125 -0.54 9.02 -6.52
CA LEU A 125 -1.99 9.05 -6.62
C LEU A 125 -2.56 10.48 -6.68
N SER A 126 -1.81 11.51 -6.26
CA SER A 126 -2.33 12.88 -6.18
C SER A 126 -2.60 13.46 -7.57
N ARG A 127 -1.75 13.17 -8.55
CA ARG A 127 -1.86 13.61 -9.96
C ARG A 127 -3.16 13.14 -10.64
N PRO A 128 -3.49 11.83 -10.66
CA PRO A 128 -4.75 11.35 -11.23
C PRO A 128 -5.95 11.83 -10.41
N THR A 129 -5.85 11.90 -9.08
CA THR A 129 -6.94 12.39 -8.23
C THR A 129 -7.27 13.85 -8.55
N ASN A 130 -6.26 14.71 -8.70
CA ASN A 130 -6.44 16.12 -9.08
C ASN A 130 -6.94 16.29 -10.52
N ALA A 131 -6.49 15.46 -11.47
CA ALA A 131 -6.98 15.46 -12.85
C ALA A 131 -8.44 14.96 -12.97
N LEU A 132 -8.84 14.00 -12.13
CA LEU A 132 -10.21 13.49 -12.04
C LEU A 132 -11.13 14.47 -11.32
N LEU A 133 -10.66 15.14 -10.26
CA LEU A 133 -11.39 16.18 -9.53
C LEU A 133 -11.56 17.47 -10.35
N GLY A 134 -10.61 17.79 -11.24
CA GLY A 134 -10.69 18.92 -12.17
C GLY A 134 -11.74 18.74 -13.28
N LYS A 135 -12.06 17.49 -13.64
CA LYS A 135 -13.27 17.20 -14.41
C LYS A 135 -14.44 17.14 -13.44
N LYS A 136 -15.19 18.24 -13.31
CA LYS A 136 -16.59 18.18 -12.86
C LYS A 136 -17.38 17.33 -13.86
N SER A 137 -17.20 16.01 -13.83
CA SER A 137 -18.23 15.12 -14.31
C SER A 137 -19.47 15.47 -13.49
N LYS A 138 -20.61 15.70 -14.15
CA LYS A 138 -21.89 15.53 -13.48
C LYS A 138 -21.77 14.17 -12.81
N LEU A 139 -21.59 14.13 -11.49
CA LEU A 139 -21.62 12.89 -10.73
C LEU A 139 -22.96 12.26 -11.13
N LEU A 140 -22.90 11.23 -11.97
CA LEU A 140 -24.04 10.37 -12.22
C LEU A 140 -24.37 9.85 -10.83
N LEU A 141 -25.42 10.41 -10.26
CA LEU A 141 -26.00 9.96 -9.01
C LEU A 141 -26.32 8.49 -9.25
N HIS A 142 -25.41 7.60 -8.83
CA HIS A 142 -25.61 6.18 -9.02
C HIS A 142 -26.63 5.78 -7.96
N SER A 143 -27.90 5.94 -8.33
CA SER A 143 -29.03 5.50 -7.54
C SER A 143 -28.82 4.04 -7.19
N TRP A 144 -29.08 3.70 -5.93
CA TRP A 144 -28.94 2.34 -5.44
C TRP A 144 -29.69 1.36 -6.36
N SER A 145 -29.03 0.26 -6.70
CA SER A 145 -29.62 -0.86 -7.42
C SER A 145 -29.55 -2.14 -6.59
N LEU A 146 -30.54 -3.01 -6.83
CA LEU A 146 -30.60 -4.36 -6.31
C LEU A 146 -29.34 -5.16 -6.68
N PRO A 147 -28.83 -6.01 -5.78
CA PRO A 147 -27.72 -6.91 -6.10
C PRO A 147 -28.15 -7.99 -7.11
N SER A 148 -27.23 -8.50 -7.92
CA SER A 148 -27.48 -9.66 -8.77
C SER A 148 -27.88 -10.89 -7.93
N ALA A 149 -28.68 -11.79 -8.52
CA ALA A 149 -29.09 -13.04 -7.89
C ALA A 149 -27.89 -13.81 -7.30
N GLY A 150 -28.03 -14.32 -6.07
CA GLY A 150 -26.97 -15.05 -5.37
C GLY A 150 -25.83 -14.18 -4.82
N THR A 151 -25.97 -12.85 -4.83
CA THR A 151 -24.98 -11.91 -4.30
C THR A 151 -25.53 -11.17 -3.08
N LEU A 152 -24.68 -10.93 -2.10
CA LEU A 152 -24.96 -10.01 -1.00
C LEU A 152 -24.28 -8.66 -1.26
N LYS A 153 -24.93 -7.57 -0.89
CA LYS A 153 -24.38 -6.21 -0.99
C LYS A 153 -24.36 -5.55 0.38
N PHE A 154 -23.16 -5.20 0.84
CA PHE A 154 -22.97 -4.48 2.08
C PHE A 154 -22.66 -3.01 1.77
N ASN A 155 -23.64 -2.14 1.98
CA ASN A 155 -23.45 -0.70 1.92
C ASN A 155 -22.91 -0.22 3.26
N VAL A 156 -21.79 0.50 3.27
CA VAL A 156 -21.15 1.01 4.49
C VAL A 156 -20.81 2.48 4.33
N GLY A 157 -20.68 3.19 5.45
CA GLY A 157 -20.23 4.58 5.45
C GLY A 157 -19.78 5.03 6.83
N GLY A 158 -18.79 5.91 6.84
CA GLY A 158 -18.33 6.64 8.02
C GLY A 158 -18.73 8.11 7.96
N ALA A 159 -19.03 8.70 9.11
CA ALA A 159 -19.30 10.12 9.24
C ALA A 159 -18.50 10.70 10.40
N MET A 160 -18.03 11.93 10.23
CA MET A 160 -17.28 12.66 11.26
C MET A 160 -17.80 14.09 11.33
N ARG A 161 -17.86 14.65 12.54
CA ARG A 161 -18.11 16.08 12.73
C ARG A 161 -16.97 16.89 12.10
N SER A 162 -17.28 18.11 11.66
CA SER A 162 -16.28 19.00 11.05
C SER A 162 -15.10 19.33 11.98
N ASP A 163 -15.35 19.31 13.29
CA ASP A 163 -14.35 19.52 14.34
C ASP A 163 -13.55 18.25 14.70
N GLY A 164 -13.89 17.09 14.11
CA GLY A 164 -13.26 15.81 14.40
C GLY A 164 -13.54 15.26 15.80
N SER A 165 -14.42 15.91 16.59
CA SER A 165 -14.64 15.57 18.00
C SER A 165 -15.46 14.30 18.21
N ALA A 166 -16.31 13.95 17.25
CA ALA A 166 -17.11 12.74 17.28
C ALA A 166 -17.45 12.27 15.86
N GLY A 167 -17.47 10.95 15.69
CA GLY A 167 -17.88 10.30 14.47
C GLY A 167 -18.58 8.98 14.73
N GLY A 168 -19.17 8.46 13.67
CA GLY A 168 -19.86 7.18 13.69
C GLY A 168 -19.63 6.42 12.39
N ILE A 169 -19.84 5.11 12.46
CA ILE A 169 -19.81 4.20 11.33
C ILE A 169 -21.14 3.47 11.23
N GLY A 170 -21.54 3.12 10.02
CA GLY A 170 -22.75 2.35 9.80
C GLY A 170 -22.67 1.47 8.57
N GLY A 171 -23.55 0.49 8.51
CA GLY A 171 -23.71 -0.34 7.34
C GLY A 171 -25.02 -1.10 7.29
N ALA A 172 -25.40 -1.50 6.08
CA ALA A 172 -26.58 -2.29 5.75
C ALA A 172 -26.23 -3.38 4.73
N LEU A 173 -26.35 -4.64 5.14
CA LEU A 173 -26.21 -5.83 4.31
C LEU A 173 -27.56 -6.23 3.74
N ARG A 174 -27.62 -6.40 2.43
CA ARG A 174 -28.84 -6.79 1.72
C ARG A 174 -28.62 -8.00 0.82
N ASP A 175 -29.68 -8.79 0.62
CA ASP A 175 -29.70 -9.87 -0.35
C ASP A 175 -30.04 -9.38 -1.77
N SER A 176 -30.16 -10.32 -2.72
CA SER A 176 -30.51 -10.02 -4.12
C SER A 176 -31.95 -9.56 -4.33
N LEU A 177 -32.84 -9.75 -3.35
CA LEU A 177 -34.19 -9.18 -3.34
C LEU A 177 -34.21 -7.77 -2.72
N GLY A 178 -33.08 -7.32 -2.20
CA GLY A 178 -32.94 -6.02 -1.53
C GLY A 178 -33.33 -6.04 -0.06
N GLU A 179 -33.68 -7.22 0.46
CA GLU A 179 -34.07 -7.40 1.86
C GLU A 179 -32.88 -7.16 2.77
N LEU A 180 -33.11 -6.42 3.87
CA LEU A 180 -32.07 -6.12 4.84
C LEU A 180 -31.81 -7.35 5.71
N LEU A 181 -30.61 -7.90 5.61
CA LEU A 181 -30.18 -9.05 6.40
C LEU A 181 -29.53 -8.64 7.72
N LEU A 182 -28.74 -7.56 7.69
CA LEU A 182 -28.00 -7.07 8.85
C LEU A 182 -27.75 -5.57 8.72
N SER A 183 -27.78 -4.84 9.84
CA SER A 183 -27.34 -3.45 9.89
C SER A 183 -26.62 -3.14 11.19
N TYR A 184 -25.71 -2.16 11.15
CA TYR A 184 -25.06 -1.63 12.34
C TYR A 184 -24.94 -0.10 12.27
N SER A 185 -24.84 0.51 13.44
CA SER A 185 -24.54 1.93 13.64
C SER A 185 -23.78 2.08 14.95
N ILE A 186 -22.54 2.58 14.89
CA ILE A 186 -21.60 2.56 16.02
C ILE A 186 -20.92 3.91 16.13
N SER A 187 -20.85 4.47 17.34
CA SER A 187 -20.05 5.65 17.63
C SER A 187 -18.58 5.27 17.79
N ILE A 188 -17.68 5.99 17.13
CA ILE A 188 -16.23 5.72 17.13
C ILE A 188 -15.40 6.79 17.84
N GLY A 189 -16.05 7.81 18.40
CA GLY A 189 -15.37 8.93 19.09
C GLY A 189 -14.69 9.88 18.11
N SER A 190 -13.61 10.53 18.55
CA SER A 190 -12.88 11.50 17.74
C SER A 190 -12.02 10.83 16.66
N GLY A 191 -11.78 11.55 15.56
CA GLY A 191 -10.98 11.03 14.47
C GLY A 191 -11.09 11.86 13.19
N SER A 192 -10.69 11.25 12.07
CA SER A 192 -10.82 11.86 10.74
C SER A 192 -11.98 11.25 9.93
N PRO A 193 -12.54 11.97 8.95
CA PRO A 193 -13.52 11.40 8.02
C PRO A 193 -13.02 10.13 7.32
N LEU A 194 -11.75 10.11 6.90
CA LEU A 194 -11.16 8.96 6.22
C LEU A 194 -11.04 7.74 7.15
N GLN A 195 -10.70 7.96 8.43
CA GLN A 195 -10.67 6.91 9.43
C GLN A 195 -12.06 6.31 9.67
N ALA A 196 -13.10 7.15 9.73
CA ALA A 196 -14.47 6.68 9.88
C ALA A 196 -14.89 5.78 8.70
N GLU A 197 -14.59 6.17 7.46
CA GLU A 197 -14.89 5.37 6.27
C GLU A 197 -14.15 4.02 6.28
N ALA A 198 -12.87 4.02 6.64
CA ALA A 198 -12.07 2.80 6.73
C ALA A 198 -12.59 1.84 7.82
N LEU A 199 -12.91 2.38 9.01
CA LEU A 199 -13.48 1.60 10.11
C LEU A 199 -14.84 1.01 9.78
N ALA A 200 -15.68 1.73 9.01
CA ALA A 200 -16.95 1.21 8.54
C ALA A 200 -16.74 -0.05 7.68
N ILE A 201 -15.79 -0.03 6.74
CA ILE A 201 -15.46 -1.20 5.90
C ILE A 201 -14.91 -2.35 6.75
N GLU A 202 -13.95 -2.06 7.65
CA GLU A 202 -13.34 -3.07 8.51
C GLU A 202 -14.42 -3.78 9.35
N TYR A 203 -15.31 -3.03 9.97
CA TYR A 203 -16.36 -3.56 10.82
C TYR A 203 -17.33 -4.47 10.05
N ALA A 204 -17.72 -4.07 8.83
CA ALA A 204 -18.58 -4.87 7.97
C ALA A 204 -17.95 -6.21 7.55
N LEU A 205 -16.62 -6.31 7.48
CA LEU A 205 -15.92 -7.54 7.10
C LEU A 205 -15.76 -8.52 8.27
N LYS A 206 -15.80 -8.06 9.53
CA LYS A 206 -15.55 -8.90 10.72
C LYS A 206 -16.38 -10.20 10.76
N PRO A 207 -17.69 -10.18 10.48
CA PRO A 207 -18.51 -11.39 10.50
C PRO A 207 -18.07 -12.46 9.49
N PHE A 208 -17.43 -12.05 8.38
CA PHE A 208 -16.98 -12.96 7.32
C PHE A 208 -15.56 -13.49 7.53
N MET A 209 -14.81 -12.91 8.47
CA MET A 209 -13.43 -13.30 8.78
C MET A 209 -13.34 -14.29 9.95
N ALA A 210 -14.44 -14.56 10.66
CA ALA A 210 -14.45 -15.38 11.87
C ALA A 210 -14.53 -16.92 11.64
N TYR A 211 -14.35 -17.40 10.40
CA TYR A 211 -14.43 -18.83 10.04
C TYR A 211 -13.17 -19.35 9.33
N THR A 212 -12.00 -19.03 9.88
CA THR A 212 -10.71 -19.71 9.56
C THR A 212 -9.90 -19.86 10.82
#